data_AF-A0A5D3YJI1-F1
#
_entry.id   AF-A0A5D3YJI1-F1
#
_cell.length_a   1.000
_cell.length_b   1.000
_cell.length_c   1.000
_cell.angle_alpha   90.00
_cell.angle_beta   90.00
_cell.angle_gamma   90.00
#
_symmetry.space_group_name_H-M   'P 1'
#
loop_
_entity.id
_entity.type
_entity.pdbx_description
1 polymer ?
#
loop_
_entity_poly.entity_id
_entity_poly.type
_entity_poly.pdbx_seq_one_letter_code
_entity_poly.pdbx_strand_id
1 'polypeptide(L)'
;MASEENNYTAAFKKKVAQKALDQSKKNLDKLSEKYDVPVSVILMWTTEYEKGGEDAFDTIQEEEKPVEQQVTNVDVEISDQRVADSVEHGVMDDRLNYKRLIWWSVLGTILVIIFVKALFEMYQYNERLTKENVSADSEYYQVSQMKEEARNQLDNFGVVDLENKVYRIPIDSAINEIAADQ
;
A
#
# COMPACT_ATOMS: atom_id res chain seq x y z
N MET A 1 -4.54 24.18 -17.21
CA MET A 1 -4.88 24.32 -18.63
C MET A 1 -4.05 25.45 -19.19
N ALA A 2 -3.30 25.14 -20.24
CA ALA A 2 -2.42 26.06 -20.94
C ALA A 2 -3.21 27.28 -21.42
N SER A 3 -2.75 28.48 -21.08
CA SER A 3 -3.14 29.66 -21.86
C SER A 3 -2.23 29.71 -23.06
N GLU A 4 -2.83 29.42 -24.20
CA GLU A 4 -2.30 29.53 -25.55
C GLU A 4 -1.51 30.84 -25.74
N GLU A 5 -0.46 30.77 -26.56
CA GLU A 5 0.39 31.86 -27.00
C GLU A 5 -0.40 32.90 -27.82
N ASN A 6 -1.31 33.61 -27.18
CA ASN A 6 -1.80 34.87 -27.72
C ASN A 6 -0.63 35.85 -27.62
N ASN A 7 -0.04 36.17 -28.77
CA ASN A 7 1.04 37.16 -28.89
C ASN A 7 0.50 38.57 -28.59
N TYR A 8 0.32 38.87 -27.30
CA TYR A 8 -0.11 40.18 -26.85
C TYR A 8 1.01 41.20 -27.07
N THR A 9 0.69 42.30 -27.74
CA THR A 9 1.64 43.41 -27.97
C THR A 9 2.12 44.00 -26.64
N ALA A 10 3.37 44.44 -26.57
CA ALA A 10 3.98 45.09 -25.40
C ALA A 10 3.10 46.24 -24.83
N ALA A 11 2.58 47.09 -25.72
CA ALA A 11 1.68 48.18 -25.37
C ALA A 11 0.38 47.70 -24.67
N PHE A 12 -0.13 46.53 -25.05
CA PHE A 12 -1.32 45.94 -24.45
C PHE A 12 -1.01 45.39 -23.05
N LYS A 13 0.10 44.66 -22.89
CA LYS A 13 0.56 44.14 -21.59
C LYS A 13 0.76 45.27 -20.58
N LYS A 14 1.43 46.36 -21.00
CA LYS A 14 1.62 47.58 -20.19
C LYS A 14 0.30 48.19 -19.72
N LYS A 15 -0.67 48.35 -20.63
CA LYS A 15 -1.99 48.93 -20.32
C LYS A 15 -2.81 48.07 -19.34
N VAL A 16 -2.71 46.76 -19.45
CA VAL A 16 -3.43 45.82 -18.56
C VAL A 16 -2.76 45.78 -17.18
N ALA A 17 -1.43 45.71 -17.13
CA ALA A 17 -0.65 45.74 -15.88
C ALA A 17 -0.86 47.04 -15.09
N GLN A 18 -0.82 48.20 -15.75
CA GLN A 18 -1.05 49.50 -15.11
C GLN A 18 -2.46 49.59 -14.50
N LYS A 19 -3.50 49.15 -15.22
CA LYS A 19 -4.87 49.15 -14.69
C LYS A 19 -5.07 48.18 -13.53
N ALA A 20 -4.33 47.07 -13.51
CA ALA A 20 -4.34 46.13 -12.39
C ALA A 20 -3.68 46.75 -11.13
N LEU A 21 -2.62 47.55 -11.30
CA LEU A 21 -1.98 48.31 -10.22
C LEU A 21 -2.85 49.44 -9.70
N ASP A 22 -3.47 50.22 -10.59
CA ASP A 22 -4.37 51.32 -10.21
C ASP A 22 -5.55 50.82 -9.37
N GLN A 23 -6.01 49.59 -9.61
CA GLN A 23 -7.05 48.93 -8.83
C GLN A 23 -6.52 48.16 -7.61
N SER A 24 -5.25 48.35 -7.25
CA SER A 24 -4.57 47.69 -6.11
C SER A 24 -4.69 46.17 -6.13
N LYS A 25 -4.68 45.55 -7.32
CA LYS A 25 -4.89 44.10 -7.50
C LYS A 25 -6.25 43.59 -6.98
N LYS A 26 -7.22 44.47 -6.73
CA LYS A 26 -8.61 44.12 -6.36
C LYS A 26 -9.47 44.09 -7.61
N ASN A 27 -10.36 43.10 -7.72
CA ASN A 27 -11.24 42.87 -8.88
C ASN A 27 -10.53 42.44 -10.18
N LEU A 28 -9.46 41.63 -10.07
CA LEU A 28 -8.77 41.07 -11.23
C LEU A 28 -9.70 40.21 -12.10
N ASP A 29 -10.72 39.60 -11.51
CA ASP A 29 -11.75 38.84 -12.24
C ASP A 29 -12.50 39.70 -13.27
N LYS A 30 -12.78 40.97 -12.93
CA LYS A 30 -13.44 41.92 -13.85
C LYS A 30 -12.51 42.38 -14.97
N LEU A 31 -11.20 42.48 -14.70
CA LEU A 31 -10.21 42.76 -15.74
C LEU A 31 -10.02 41.54 -16.66
N SER A 32 -10.03 40.35 -16.08
CA SER A 32 -9.91 39.09 -16.80
C SER A 32 -11.06 38.92 -17.79
N GLU A 33 -12.29 39.12 -17.33
CA GLU A 33 -13.49 39.08 -18.17
C GLU A 33 -13.53 40.20 -19.22
N LYS A 34 -13.03 41.40 -18.88
CA LYS A 34 -13.04 42.56 -19.78
C LYS A 34 -12.03 42.47 -20.93
N TYR A 35 -10.86 41.87 -20.68
CA TYR A 35 -9.79 41.78 -21.66
C TYR A 35 -9.60 40.36 -22.21
N ASP A 36 -10.41 39.41 -21.76
CA ASP A 36 -10.31 37.98 -22.09
C ASP A 36 -8.91 37.40 -21.83
N VAL A 37 -8.28 37.86 -20.74
CA VAL A 37 -6.94 37.42 -20.31
C VAL A 37 -7.06 36.73 -18.96
N PRO A 38 -6.49 35.53 -18.77
CA PRO A 38 -6.52 34.85 -17.48
C PRO A 38 -5.92 35.71 -16.35
N VAL A 39 -6.53 35.65 -15.16
CA VAL A 39 -6.06 36.38 -13.96
C VAL A 39 -4.58 36.11 -13.66
N SER A 40 -4.12 34.88 -13.87
CA SER A 40 -2.70 34.48 -13.69
C SER A 40 -1.75 35.25 -14.60
N VAL A 41 -2.14 35.46 -15.86
CA VAL A 41 -1.35 36.18 -16.85
C VAL A 41 -1.33 37.68 -16.54
N ILE A 42 -2.47 38.23 -16.10
CA ILE A 42 -2.54 39.63 -15.64
C ILE A 42 -1.63 39.85 -14.43
N LEU A 43 -1.63 38.92 -13.47
CA LEU A 43 -0.75 38.98 -12.29
C LEU A 43 0.72 38.93 -12.70
N MET A 44 1.09 38.03 -13.60
CA MET A 44 2.45 37.92 -14.14
C MET A 44 2.91 39.25 -14.75
N TRP A 45 2.14 39.84 -15.67
CA TRP A 45 2.47 41.14 -16.27
C TRP A 45 2.49 42.28 -15.24
N THR A 46 1.60 42.23 -14.24
CA THR A 46 1.59 43.21 -13.16
C THR A 46 2.89 43.15 -12.37
N THR A 47 3.38 41.94 -12.06
CA THR A 47 4.66 41.75 -11.36
C THR A 47 5.87 42.08 -12.21
N GLU A 48 5.83 41.79 -13.51
CA GLU A 48 6.87 42.19 -14.47
C GLU A 48 6.95 43.72 -14.58
N TYR A 49 5.81 44.40 -14.61
CA TYR A 49 5.72 45.86 -14.63
C TYR A 49 6.15 46.49 -13.29
N GLU A 50 5.83 45.89 -12.14
CA GLU A 50 6.32 46.36 -10.84
C GLU A 50 7.85 46.27 -10.72
N LYS A 51 8.47 45.25 -11.33
CA LYS A 51 9.92 45.04 -11.28
C LYS A 51 10.69 45.82 -12.33
N GLY A 52 10.17 45.89 -13.56
CA GLY A 52 10.85 46.48 -14.72
C GLY A 52 10.37 47.89 -15.10
N GLY A 53 9.31 48.40 -14.47
CA GLY A 53 8.77 49.73 -14.74
C GLY A 53 8.25 49.90 -16.17
N GLU A 54 8.39 51.10 -16.72
CA GLU A 54 7.83 51.46 -18.02
C GLU A 54 8.45 50.71 -19.22
N ASP A 55 9.67 50.20 -19.05
CA ASP A 55 10.45 49.51 -20.09
C ASP A 55 10.31 47.98 -20.00
N ALA A 56 9.54 47.46 -19.03
CA ALA A 56 9.41 46.03 -18.76
C ALA A 56 8.96 45.17 -19.96
N PHE A 57 8.38 45.79 -20.98
CA PHE A 57 7.85 45.12 -22.16
C PHE A 57 8.44 45.61 -23.48
N ASP A 58 9.35 46.61 -23.45
CA ASP A 58 9.88 47.26 -24.66
C ASP A 58 11.15 46.60 -25.22
N THR A 59 11.50 45.41 -24.73
CA THR A 59 12.60 44.62 -25.30
C THR A 59 12.19 44.05 -26.66
N ILE A 60 12.61 44.75 -27.70
CA ILE A 60 12.77 44.23 -29.06
C ILE A 60 13.46 42.87 -28.96
N GLN A 61 12.97 41.90 -29.75
CA GLN A 61 13.60 40.61 -30.04
C GLN A 61 15.13 40.70 -29.99
N GLU A 62 15.74 40.33 -28.87
CA GLU A 62 17.17 40.01 -28.84
C GLU A 62 17.30 38.62 -29.43
N GLU A 63 17.88 38.57 -30.62
CA GLU A 63 18.41 37.36 -31.24
C GLU A 63 19.13 36.53 -30.18
N GLU A 64 18.70 35.27 -30.03
CA GLU A 64 19.42 34.22 -29.32
C GLU A 64 20.84 34.11 -29.90
N LYS A 65 21.79 34.84 -29.30
CA LYS A 65 23.20 34.49 -29.43
C LYS A 65 23.42 33.26 -28.55
N PRO A 66 24.05 32.19 -29.08
CA PRO A 66 24.41 31.05 -28.24
C PRO A 66 25.44 31.56 -27.25
N VAL A 67 25.02 31.77 -26.00
CA VAL A 67 25.93 32.00 -24.89
C VAL A 67 26.68 30.69 -24.71
N GLU A 68 27.90 30.62 -25.25
CA GLU A 68 28.88 29.64 -24.83
C GLU A 68 28.98 29.74 -23.31
N GLN A 69 28.45 28.73 -22.62
CA GLN A 69 28.61 28.56 -21.18
C GLN A 69 30.09 28.32 -20.90
N GLN A 70 30.86 29.41 -20.78
CA GLN A 70 32.09 29.36 -20.00
C GLN A 70 31.65 29.14 -18.55
N VAL A 71 31.71 27.88 -18.12
CA VAL A 71 31.54 27.48 -16.74
C VAL A 71 32.74 28.01 -15.97
N THR A 72 32.70 29.30 -15.64
CA THR A 72 33.59 29.88 -14.66
C THR A 72 33.14 29.30 -13.33
N ASN A 73 33.90 28.35 -12.78
CA ASN A 73 33.72 27.92 -11.39
C ASN A 73 34.09 29.11 -10.50
N VAL A 74 33.10 29.95 -10.21
CA VAL A 74 33.21 31.03 -9.24
C VAL A 74 33.05 30.36 -7.87
N ASP A 75 34.16 30.21 -7.16
CA ASP A 75 34.14 29.85 -5.74
C ASP A 75 33.63 31.09 -4.98
N VAL A 76 32.32 31.12 -4.74
CA VAL A 76 31.68 32.17 -3.96
C VAL A 76 31.86 31.79 -2.50
N GLU A 77 32.81 32.43 -1.82
CA GLU A 77 32.95 32.33 -0.37
C GLU A 77 31.75 33.04 0.30
N ILE A 78 30.70 32.27 0.62
CA ILE A 78 29.50 32.79 1.26
C ILE A 78 29.82 33.07 2.73
N SER A 79 30.03 34.35 3.06
CA SER A 79 30.28 34.80 4.43
C SER A 79 29.01 34.91 5.29
N ASP A 80 27.83 34.95 4.67
CA ASP A 80 26.54 35.04 5.35
C ASP A 80 25.88 33.66 5.46
N GLN A 81 25.82 33.15 6.69
CA GLN A 81 25.27 31.86 7.05
C GLN A 81 23.81 31.67 6.60
N ARG A 82 23.03 32.76 6.49
CA ARG A 82 21.62 32.68 6.05
C ARG A 82 21.50 32.37 4.56
N VAL A 83 22.44 32.87 3.76
CA VAL A 83 22.50 32.60 2.32
C VAL A 83 23.02 31.19 2.09
N ALA A 84 24.01 30.75 2.89
CA ALA A 84 24.51 29.37 2.84
C ALA A 84 23.38 28.35 3.13
N ASP A 85 22.62 28.55 4.21
CA ASP A 85 21.49 27.68 4.56
C ASP A 85 20.42 27.65 3.44
N SER A 86 20.14 28.80 2.81
CA SER A 86 19.14 28.92 1.75
C SER A 86 19.57 28.26 0.43
N VAL A 87 20.88 28.23 0.15
CA VAL A 87 21.44 27.53 -1.01
C VAL A 87 21.46 26.02 -0.78
N GLU A 88 21.79 25.57 0.44
CA GLU A 88 21.87 24.16 0.80
C GLU A 88 20.48 23.49 0.90
N HIS A 89 19.49 24.19 1.48
CA HIS A 89 18.17 23.61 1.78
C HIS A 89 17.06 24.08 0.82
N GLY A 90 17.33 25.03 -0.08
CA GLY A 90 16.33 25.57 -1.01
C GLY A 90 15.25 26.42 -0.35
N VAL A 91 14.07 26.52 -0.97
CA VAL A 91 12.96 27.39 -0.50
C VAL A 91 12.23 26.82 0.73
N MET A 92 12.49 25.55 1.09
CA MET A 92 11.73 24.86 2.12
C MET A 92 12.64 23.99 2.99
N ASP A 93 12.85 24.44 4.22
CA ASP A 93 13.53 23.69 5.28
C ASP A 93 12.80 22.36 5.55
N ASP A 94 13.35 21.25 5.07
CA ASP A 94 12.81 19.92 5.35
C ASP A 94 13.18 19.47 6.77
N ARG A 95 12.45 19.99 7.77
CA ARG A 95 12.63 19.62 9.18
C ARG A 95 11.91 18.31 9.50
N LEU A 96 12.29 17.23 8.83
CA LEU A 96 11.77 15.90 9.15
C LEU A 96 12.21 15.49 10.56
N ASN A 97 11.23 15.08 11.37
CA ASN A 97 11.52 14.51 12.68
C ASN A 97 11.95 13.05 12.51
N TYR A 98 13.23 12.85 12.14
CA TYR A 98 13.83 11.53 11.93
C TYR A 98 13.69 10.62 13.15
N LYS A 99 13.74 11.18 14.37
CA LYS A 99 13.54 10.40 15.61
C LYS A 99 12.16 9.75 15.64
N ARG A 100 11.12 10.49 15.27
CA ARG A 100 9.75 9.99 15.20
C ARG A 100 9.58 9.00 14.05
N LEU A 101 10.16 9.30 12.89
CA LEU A 101 10.08 8.45 11.70
C LEU A 101 10.74 7.09 11.93
N ILE A 102 11.95 7.07 12.49
CA ILE A 102 12.67 5.84 12.82
C ILE A 102 11.89 5.05 13.87
N TRP A 103 11.34 5.71 14.89
CA TRP A 103 10.55 5.04 15.92
C TRP A 103 9.33 4.31 15.34
N TRP A 104 8.55 4.98 14.47
CA TRP A 104 7.40 4.35 13.81
C TRP A 104 7.81 3.27 12.80
N SER A 105 8.92 3.45 12.09
CA SER A 105 9.44 2.46 11.15
C SER A 105 9.85 1.17 11.86
N VAL A 106 10.61 1.29 12.96
CA VAL A 106 11.02 0.14 13.79
C VAL A 106 9.80 -0.54 14.41
N LEU A 107 8.87 0.24 14.97
CA LEU A 107 7.62 -0.29 15.53
C LEU A 107 6.81 -1.05 14.48
N GLY A 108 6.62 -0.47 13.29
CA GLY A 108 5.91 -1.09 12.18
C GLY A 108 6.57 -2.38 11.72
N THR A 109 7.90 -2.38 11.59
CA THR A 109 8.67 -3.56 11.20
C THR A 109 8.49 -4.70 12.21
N ILE A 110 8.58 -4.41 13.52
CA ILE A 110 8.38 -5.41 14.58
C ILE A 110 6.96 -5.97 14.53
N LEU A 111 5.94 -5.13 14.34
CA LEU A 111 4.55 -5.55 14.27
C LEU A 111 4.32 -6.53 13.10
N VAL A 112 4.90 -6.25 11.94
CA VAL A 112 4.83 -7.15 10.77
C VAL A 112 5.47 -8.50 11.07
N ILE A 113 6.64 -8.51 11.74
CA ILE A 113 7.32 -9.77 12.12
C ILE A 113 6.44 -10.61 13.06
N ILE A 114 5.79 -9.98 14.04
CA ILE A 114 4.87 -10.66 14.95
C ILE A 114 3.70 -11.27 14.18
N PHE A 115 3.12 -10.53 13.24
CA PHE A 115 2.03 -11.04 12.38
C PHE A 115 2.45 -12.27 11.57
N VAL A 116 3.63 -12.23 10.94
CA VAL A 116 4.15 -13.37 10.18
C VAL A 116 4.33 -14.59 11.08
N LYS A 117 4.89 -14.41 12.28
CA LYS A 117 5.02 -15.51 13.26
C LYS A 117 3.68 -16.07 13.69
N ALA A 118 2.70 -15.20 13.98
CA ALA A 118 1.36 -15.62 14.35
C ALA A 118 0.67 -16.43 13.25
N LEU A 119 0.82 -16.03 11.98
CA LEU A 119 0.31 -16.80 10.84
C LEU A 119 0.98 -18.17 10.72
N PHE A 120 2.29 -18.25 10.97
CA PHE A 120 3.02 -19.51 10.92
C PHE A 120 2.58 -20.46 12.04
N GLU A 121 2.43 -19.97 13.27
CA GLU A 121 1.90 -20.74 14.39
C GLU A 121 0.46 -21.18 14.15
N MET A 122 -0.40 -20.29 13.64
CA MET A 122 -1.78 -20.60 13.29
C MET A 122 -1.85 -21.68 12.20
N TYR A 123 -1.01 -21.60 11.17
CA TYR A 123 -0.93 -22.64 10.14
C TYR A 123 -0.56 -24.00 10.73
N GLN A 124 0.50 -24.05 11.55
CA GLN A 124 0.90 -25.30 12.21
C GLN A 124 -0.18 -25.86 13.13
N TYR A 125 -0.85 -24.99 13.89
CA TYR A 125 -1.94 -25.39 14.78
C TYR A 125 -3.11 -26.00 14.00
N ASN A 126 -3.53 -25.36 12.90
CA ASN A 126 -4.58 -25.87 12.03
C ASN A 126 -4.21 -27.20 11.37
N GLU A 127 -2.95 -27.35 10.92
CA GLU A 127 -2.47 -28.60 10.33
C GLU A 127 -2.51 -29.74 11.36
N ARG A 128 -2.10 -29.47 12.61
CA ARG A 128 -2.15 -30.45 13.70
C ARG A 128 -3.59 -30.88 14.01
N LEU A 129 -4.50 -29.93 14.18
CA LEU A 129 -5.92 -30.23 14.43
C LEU A 129 -6.54 -31.03 13.30
N THR A 130 -6.23 -30.67 12.06
CA THR A 130 -6.76 -31.40 10.89
C THR A 130 -6.25 -32.83 10.85
N LYS A 131 -4.95 -33.04 11.12
CA LYS A 131 -4.36 -34.38 11.19
C LYS A 131 -4.94 -35.20 12.35
N GLU A 132 -5.15 -34.60 13.50
CA GLU A 132 -5.71 -35.28 14.67
C GLU A 132 -7.15 -35.71 14.44
N ASN A 133 -7.99 -34.84 13.88
CA ASN A 133 -9.37 -35.16 13.54
C ASN A 133 -9.47 -36.25 12.46
N VAL A 134 -8.67 -36.17 11.40
CA VAL A 134 -8.64 -37.20 10.34
C VAL A 134 -8.13 -38.53 10.87
N SER A 135 -7.13 -38.51 11.75
CA SER A 135 -6.58 -39.73 12.35
C SER A 135 -7.62 -40.39 13.26
N ALA A 136 -8.28 -39.62 14.13
CA ALA A 136 -9.35 -40.11 15.01
C ALA A 136 -10.53 -40.69 14.22
N ASP A 137 -10.97 -40.02 13.15
CA ASP A 137 -12.03 -40.53 12.28
C ASP A 137 -11.58 -41.83 11.58
N SER A 138 -10.37 -41.85 10.99
CA SER A 138 -9.84 -43.03 10.31
C SER A 138 -9.65 -44.23 11.24
N GLU A 139 -9.27 -43.98 12.49
CA GLU A 139 -9.08 -45.00 13.51
C GLU A 139 -10.44 -45.57 13.96
N TYR A 140 -11.45 -44.72 14.11
CA TYR A 140 -12.82 -45.16 14.36
C TYR A 140 -13.39 -46.03 13.22
N TYR A 141 -13.19 -45.62 11.97
CA TYR A 141 -13.61 -46.41 10.80
C TYR A 141 -12.87 -47.76 10.73
N GLN A 142 -11.57 -47.80 11.04
CA GLN A 142 -10.82 -49.06 11.08
C GLN A 142 -11.27 -49.98 12.22
N VAL A 143 -11.49 -49.44 13.42
CA VAL A 143 -11.96 -50.21 14.58
C VAL A 143 -13.37 -50.74 14.38
N SER A 144 -14.26 -49.96 13.76
CA SER A 144 -15.63 -50.42 13.45
C SER A 144 -15.63 -51.54 12.41
N GLN A 145 -14.85 -51.42 11.33
CA GLN A 145 -14.71 -52.50 10.34
C GLN A 145 -14.11 -53.77 10.95
N MET A 146 -13.05 -53.65 11.76
CA MET A 146 -12.47 -54.81 12.46
C MET A 146 -13.46 -55.48 13.41
N LYS A 147 -14.30 -54.70 14.11
CA LYS A 147 -15.37 -55.26 14.97
C LYS A 147 -16.44 -55.98 14.15
N GLU A 148 -16.83 -55.42 13.01
CA GLU A 148 -17.83 -56.04 12.14
C GLU A 148 -17.30 -57.33 11.50
N GLU A 149 -16.05 -57.32 11.04
CA GLU A 149 -15.37 -58.51 10.51
C GLU A 149 -15.17 -59.58 11.59
N ALA A 150 -14.73 -59.20 12.80
CA ALA A 150 -14.61 -60.12 13.93
C ALA A 150 -15.98 -60.71 14.33
N ARG A 151 -17.04 -59.90 14.32
CA ARG A 151 -18.40 -60.36 14.59
C ARG A 151 -18.89 -61.32 13.51
N ASN A 152 -18.66 -61.01 12.24
CA ASN A 152 -18.98 -61.90 11.12
C ASN A 152 -18.18 -63.21 11.19
N GLN A 153 -16.92 -63.17 11.62
CA GLN A 153 -16.15 -64.40 11.85
C GLN A 153 -16.73 -65.21 13.00
N LEU A 154 -17.01 -64.59 14.15
CA LEU A 154 -17.61 -65.25 15.32
C LEU A 154 -18.99 -65.86 15.01
N ASP A 155 -19.83 -65.16 14.27
CA ASP A 155 -21.17 -65.60 13.88
C ASP A 155 -21.11 -66.72 12.82
N ASN A 156 -20.08 -66.73 11.95
CA ASN A 156 -19.90 -67.76 10.92
C ASN A 156 -19.09 -68.99 11.36
N PHE A 157 -18.48 -69.00 12.56
CA PHE A 157 -17.83 -70.20 13.12
C PHE A 157 -18.83 -71.29 13.58
N GLY A 158 -20.13 -71.07 13.38
CA GLY A 158 -21.19 -72.07 13.56
C GLY A 158 -21.33 -73.09 12.42
N VAL A 159 -20.26 -73.46 11.72
CA VAL A 159 -20.30 -74.59 10.76
C VAL A 159 -20.04 -75.90 11.50
N VAL A 160 -21.08 -76.72 11.58
CA VAL A 160 -21.03 -78.08 12.10
C VAL A 160 -20.04 -78.89 11.27
N ASP A 161 -18.88 -79.22 11.83
CA ASP A 161 -17.96 -80.21 11.25
C ASP A 161 -18.54 -81.62 11.49
N LEU A 162 -19.44 -82.01 10.59
CA LEU A 162 -20.10 -83.32 10.58
C LEU A 162 -19.10 -84.49 10.37
N GLU A 163 -17.90 -84.21 9.87
CA GLU A 163 -16.88 -85.21 9.56
C GLU A 163 -16.06 -85.56 10.81
N ASN A 164 -15.72 -84.56 11.63
CA ASN A 164 -14.91 -84.76 12.85
C ASN A 164 -15.74 -84.94 14.15
N LYS A 165 -17.07 -84.86 14.10
CA LYS A 165 -17.97 -84.96 15.27
C LYS A 165 -17.64 -83.99 16.42
N VAL A 166 -17.01 -82.85 16.13
CA VAL A 166 -16.69 -81.82 17.13
C VAL A 166 -17.68 -80.67 16.97
N TYR A 167 -18.56 -80.51 17.95
CA TYR A 167 -19.51 -79.40 18.01
C TYR A 167 -18.86 -78.20 18.71
N ARG A 168 -18.78 -77.05 18.01
CA ARG A 168 -18.36 -75.77 18.59
C ARG A 168 -19.58 -74.88 18.70
N ILE A 169 -20.07 -74.69 19.91
CA ILE A 169 -21.22 -73.82 20.21
C ILE A 169 -20.67 -72.46 20.65
N PRO A 170 -21.24 -71.33 20.21
CA PRO A 170 -20.86 -70.00 20.72
C PRO A 170 -21.02 -69.94 22.23
N ILE A 171 -20.07 -69.31 22.92
CA ILE A 171 -20.03 -69.28 24.39
C ILE A 171 -21.35 -68.73 24.98
N ASP A 172 -21.93 -67.70 24.36
CA ASP A 172 -23.17 -67.08 24.83
C ASP A 172 -24.39 -68.02 24.69
N SER A 173 -24.45 -68.79 23.61
CA SER A 173 -25.50 -69.82 23.42
C SER A 173 -25.32 -70.99 24.39
N ALA A 174 -24.07 -71.41 24.63
CA ALA A 174 -23.77 -72.47 25.60
C ALA A 174 -24.10 -72.06 27.04
N ILE A 175 -23.87 -70.79 27.41
CA ILE A 175 -24.25 -70.25 28.73
C ILE A 175 -25.76 -70.28 28.91
N ASN A 176 -26.53 -69.85 27.91
CA ASN A 176 -28.00 -69.89 27.97
C ASN A 176 -28.54 -71.32 28.05
N GLU A 177 -27.94 -72.26 27.34
CA GLU A 177 -28.36 -73.66 27.34
C GLU A 177 -28.07 -74.34 28.69
N ILE A 178 -26.91 -74.07 29.30
CA ILE A 178 -26.57 -74.56 30.65
C ILE A 178 -27.45 -73.90 31.73
N ALA A 179 -27.79 -72.62 31.57
CA ALA A 179 -28.65 -71.90 32.50
C ALA A 179 -30.13 -72.33 32.42
N ALA A 180 -30.57 -72.84 31.27
CA ALA A 180 -31.92 -73.37 31.08
C ALA A 180 -32.09 -74.83 31.55
N ASP A 181 -30.98 -75.55 31.76
CA ASP A 181 -30.95 -76.95 32.20
C ASP A 181 -30.74 -77.11 33.74
N GLN A 182 -30.96 -76.01 34.50
CA GLN A 182 -31.13 -76.01 35.96
C GLN A 182 -32.59 -75.75 36.34
#